data_AF-A0AAV4Y4P9-F1
#
_entry.id   AF-A0AAV4Y4P9-F1
#
_cell.length_a   1.000
_cell.length_b   1.000
_cell.length_c   1.000
_cell.angle_alpha   90.00
_cell.angle_beta   90.00
_cell.angle_gamma   90.00
#
_symmetry.space_group_name_H-M   'P 1'
#
loop_
_entity.id
_entity.type
_entity.pdbx_description
1 polymer ?
#
loop_
_entity_poly.entity_id
_entity_poly.type
_entity_poly.pdbx_seq_one_letter_code
_entity_poly.pdbx_strand_id
1 'polypeptide(L)'
;MTLKCSDIEERDITNAEQLPDRGKRGKETGCRRLARKKNIVELRDEPFLIFDAAEVEKKVKEWKEAMPRVSMFYAVKANSDPVLLQTLAALNVGFECGSKVS
;
A
#
# COMPACT_ATOMS: atom_id res chain seq x y z
N MET A 1 -16.77 15.70 -6.98
CA MET A 1 -17.10 15.88 -5.55
C MET A 1 -15.90 15.41 -4.77
N THR A 2 -15.08 16.33 -4.25
CA THR A 2 -13.87 16.00 -3.48
C THR A 2 -14.29 15.68 -2.05
N LEU A 3 -14.21 14.41 -1.66
CA LEU A 3 -14.38 14.03 -0.26
C LEU A 3 -13.06 14.32 0.46
N LYS A 4 -13.02 15.39 1.27
CA LYS A 4 -11.99 15.53 2.30
C LYS A 4 -12.40 14.62 3.45
N CYS A 5 -11.61 13.60 3.72
CA CYS A 5 -11.78 12.76 4.89
C CYS A 5 -11.10 13.50 6.05
N SER A 6 -11.85 14.30 6.79
CA SER A 6 -11.34 15.05 7.95
C SER A 6 -11.64 14.39 9.30
N ASP A 7 -12.14 13.15 9.33
CA ASP A 7 -12.47 12.47 10.57
C ASP A 7 -12.18 10.96 10.46
N ILE A 8 -10.89 10.60 10.51
CA ILE A 8 -10.48 9.22 10.85
C ILE A 8 -9.74 9.35 12.18
N GLU A 9 -10.38 8.90 13.26
CA GLU A 9 -9.76 8.83 14.58
C GLU A 9 -8.48 7.98 14.50
N GLU A 10 -7.39 8.51 15.04
CA GLU A 10 -6.01 8.01 15.01
C GLU A 10 -5.75 6.64 15.68
N ARG A 11 -6.76 5.79 15.88
CA ARG A 11 -6.58 4.57 16.67
C ARG A 11 -7.09 3.36 15.91
N ASP A 12 -6.17 2.74 15.18
CA ASP A 12 -5.94 1.29 15.13
C ASP A 12 -4.96 0.93 13.99
N ILE A 13 -3.83 1.63 13.90
CA ILE A 13 -2.75 1.32 12.93
C ILE A 13 -1.77 0.26 13.48
N THR A 14 -1.85 -0.05 14.78
CA THR A 14 -0.97 -1.04 15.41
C THR A 14 -1.56 -2.44 15.31
N ASN A 15 -1.34 -3.13 14.19
CA ASN A 15 -1.18 -4.60 14.13
C ASN A 15 -0.71 -5.10 12.74
N ALA A 16 -0.05 -4.26 11.94
CA ALA A 16 0.83 -4.78 10.90
C ALA A 16 2.18 -5.05 11.57
N GLU A 17 2.57 -6.33 11.72
CA GLU A 17 3.91 -6.69 12.21
C GLU A 17 4.96 -5.94 11.38
N GLN A 18 5.57 -4.90 11.97
CA GLN A 18 6.60 -4.10 11.34
C GLN A 18 7.78 -5.01 10.98
N LEU A 19 7.99 -5.24 9.68
CA LEU A 19 9.19 -5.90 9.19
C LEU A 19 10.40 -4.99 9.44
N PRO A 20 11.50 -5.50 10.02
CA PRO A 20 12.64 -4.66 10.35
C PRO A 20 13.30 -4.12 9.08
N ASP A 21 13.49 -2.80 9.05
CA ASP A 21 14.24 -2.08 8.03
C ASP A 21 15.66 -2.64 7.93
N ARG A 22 16.02 -3.17 6.76
CA ARG A 22 17.41 -3.51 6.44
C ARG A 22 17.71 -3.22 4.98
N GLY A 23 18.37 -2.09 4.79
CA GLY A 23 19.58 -1.92 3.97
C GLY A 23 19.77 -2.89 2.80
N LYS A 24 19.69 -2.33 1.60
CA LYS A 24 20.05 -2.92 0.29
C LYS A 24 21.29 -3.83 0.37
N ARG A 25 21.11 -5.15 0.40
CA ARG A 25 22.19 -6.13 0.14
C ARG A 25 21.59 -7.47 -0.36
N GLY A 26 22.02 -7.89 -1.56
CA GLY A 26 21.82 -9.23 -2.13
C GLY A 26 20.37 -9.56 -2.54
N LYS A 27 20.06 -9.51 -3.84
CA LYS A 27 18.74 -9.80 -4.39
C LYS A 27 18.42 -11.30 -4.39
N GLU A 28 18.29 -11.91 -3.22
CA GLU A 28 17.19 -12.87 -3.07
C GLU A 28 15.94 -12.01 -2.93
N THR A 29 14.99 -12.12 -3.87
CA THR A 29 13.77 -11.31 -3.83
C THR A 29 13.10 -11.53 -2.47
N GLY A 30 12.78 -10.45 -1.75
CA GLY A 30 12.14 -10.53 -0.42
C GLY A 30 10.95 -11.49 -0.39
N CYS A 31 10.32 -11.69 -1.55
CA CYS A 31 9.28 -12.67 -1.82
C CYS A 31 9.60 -14.11 -1.41
N ARG A 32 10.78 -14.64 -1.76
CA ARG A 32 11.17 -16.02 -1.39
C ARG A 32 11.37 -16.15 0.11
N ARG A 33 11.90 -15.11 0.76
CA ARG A 33 12.13 -15.08 2.21
C ARG A 33 10.83 -14.92 3.01
N LEU A 34 9.88 -14.12 2.53
CA LEU A 34 8.57 -13.94 3.16
C LEU A 34 7.73 -15.22 3.08
N ALA A 35 7.73 -15.90 1.93
CA ALA A 35 7.08 -17.21 1.77
C ALA A 35 7.61 -18.23 2.78
N ARG A 36 8.95 -18.26 2.99
CA ARG A 36 9.59 -19.16 3.96
C ARG A 36 9.32 -18.79 5.42
N LYS A 37 9.26 -17.49 5.76
CA LYS A 37 9.14 -17.02 7.15
C LYS A 37 7.76 -17.27 7.77
N LYS A 38 6.67 -17.20 7.01
CA LYS A 38 5.31 -17.35 7.56
C LYS A 38 4.87 -18.80 7.84
N ASN A 39 5.75 -19.79 7.71
CA ASN A 39 5.33 -21.21 7.69
C ASN A 39 4.19 -21.46 6.67
N ILE A 40 4.17 -20.69 5.58
CA ILE A 40 3.35 -20.93 4.37
C ILE A 40 4.00 -22.07 3.57
N VAL A 41 4.45 -23.11 4.28
CA VAL A 41 5.13 -24.29 3.74
C VAL A 41 4.14 -25.44 3.58
N GLU A 42 2.90 -25.26 4.06
CA GLU A 42 1.74 -26.11 3.75
C GLU A 42 1.08 -25.74 2.41
N LEU A 43 1.23 -24.49 1.94
CA LEU A 43 0.83 -24.06 0.58
C LEU A 43 1.95 -24.38 -0.42
N ARG A 44 2.34 -25.64 -0.53
CA ARG A 44 3.24 -26.06 -1.61
C ARG A 44 2.43 -26.03 -2.91
N ASP A 45 2.62 -24.95 -3.67
CA ASP A 45 2.24 -24.74 -5.08
C ASP A 45 1.09 -23.77 -5.38
N GLU A 46 0.57 -23.02 -4.40
CA GLU A 46 -0.42 -21.96 -4.69
C GLU A 46 0.24 -20.59 -4.95
N PRO A 47 -0.18 -19.86 -6.00
CA PRO A 47 0.30 -18.50 -6.25
C PRO A 47 -0.21 -17.55 -5.16
N PHE A 48 0.65 -16.66 -4.70
CA PHE A 48 0.31 -15.64 -3.72
C PHE A 48 0.78 -14.26 -4.18
N LEU A 49 0.14 -13.21 -3.63
CA LEU A 49 0.50 -11.82 -3.86
C LEU A 49 1.24 -11.26 -2.65
N ILE A 50 2.23 -10.41 -2.93
CA ILE A 50 2.92 -9.62 -1.91
C ILE A 50 2.64 -8.16 -2.17
N PHE A 51 2.17 -7.48 -1.13
CA PHE A 51 2.02 -6.04 -1.10
C PHE A 51 3.19 -5.43 -0.32
N ASP A 52 3.94 -4.53 -0.97
CA ASP A 52 5.02 -3.76 -0.34
C ASP A 52 4.56 -2.33 -0.10
N ALA A 53 4.12 -2.04 1.12
CA ALA A 53 3.64 -0.73 1.51
C ALA A 53 4.73 0.36 1.41
N ALA A 54 5.99 0.01 1.66
CA ALA A 54 7.10 0.96 1.63
C ALA A 54 7.36 1.49 0.20
N GLU A 55 7.13 0.67 -0.82
CA GLU A 55 7.24 1.14 -2.21
C GLU A 55 6.09 2.11 -2.55
N VAL A 56 4.87 1.89 -2.03
CA VAL A 56 3.75 2.83 -2.21
C VAL A 56 4.07 4.18 -1.56
N GLU A 57 4.54 4.18 -0.31
CA GLU A 57 4.94 5.40 0.40
C GLU A 57 6.00 6.19 -0.37
N LYS A 58 7.04 5.49 -0.83
CA LYS A 58 8.11 6.08 -1.62
C LYS A 58 7.59 6.70 -2.91
N LYS A 59 6.68 6.03 -3.63
CA LYS A 59 6.08 6.55 -4.87
C LYS A 59 5.23 7.79 -4.62
N VAL A 60 4.46 7.82 -3.54
CA VAL A 60 3.69 9.01 -3.17
C VAL A 60 4.61 10.19 -2.85
N LYS A 61 5.71 9.94 -2.13
CA LYS A 61 6.72 10.97 -1.84
C LYS A 61 7.37 11.50 -3.12
N GLU A 62 7.88 10.60 -3.98
CA GLU A 62 8.50 10.96 -5.27
C GLU A 62 7.57 11.82 -6.12
N TRP A 63 6.28 11.48 -6.17
CA TRP A 63 5.29 12.27 -6.90
C TRP A 63 5.08 13.66 -6.30
N LYS A 64 4.91 13.76 -4.97
CA LYS A 64 4.71 15.05 -4.29
C LYS A 64 5.91 15.98 -4.49
N GLU A 65 7.12 15.45 -4.51
CA GLU A 65 8.35 16.19 -4.81
C GLU A 65 8.40 16.65 -6.29
N ALA A 66 8.05 15.77 -7.23
CA ALA A 66 8.09 16.09 -8.65
C ALA A 66 6.97 17.05 -9.10
N MET A 67 5.79 16.96 -8.48
CA MET A 67 4.57 17.64 -8.90
C MET A 67 3.90 18.40 -7.73
N PRO A 68 4.58 19.37 -7.10
CA PRO A 68 4.14 19.98 -5.84
C PRO A 68 2.84 20.80 -5.95
N ARG A 69 2.46 21.21 -7.16
CA ARG A 69 1.23 22.00 -7.41
C ARG A 69 0.04 21.13 -7.82
N VAL A 70 0.23 19.83 -8.03
CA VAL A 70 -0.82 18.92 -8.51
C VAL A 70 -1.30 18.04 -7.37
N SER A 71 -2.60 18.10 -7.08
CA SER A 71 -3.22 17.20 -6.11
C SER A 71 -3.35 15.79 -6.69
N MET A 72 -2.88 14.79 -5.95
CA MET A 72 -2.95 13.39 -6.36
C MET A 72 -4.32 12.78 -6.04
N PHE A 73 -4.94 12.17 -7.05
CA PHE A 73 -6.15 11.36 -6.91
C PHE A 73 -5.93 9.98 -7.53
N TYR A 74 -5.95 8.93 -6.72
CA TYR A 74 -5.78 7.55 -7.17
C TYR A 74 -7.06 7.01 -7.82
N ALA A 75 -6.94 6.44 -9.01
CA ALA A 75 -8.07 5.82 -9.70
C ALA A 75 -8.37 4.43 -9.12
N VAL A 76 -9.45 4.30 -8.35
CA VAL A 76 -9.79 3.06 -7.61
C VAL A 76 -9.99 1.85 -8.53
N LYS A 77 -10.43 2.07 -9.78
CA LYS A 77 -10.59 1.01 -10.79
C LYS A 77 -9.30 0.29 -11.17
N ALA A 78 -8.14 0.88 -10.89
CA ALA A 78 -6.84 0.28 -11.21
C ALA A 78 -6.50 -0.87 -10.27
N ASN A 79 -6.78 -0.71 -8.98
CA ASN A 79 -6.69 -1.74 -7.96
C ASN A 79 -7.48 -1.28 -6.72
N SER A 80 -8.57 -1.98 -6.42
CA SER A 80 -9.45 -1.68 -5.28
C SER A 80 -9.09 -2.48 -4.02
N ASP A 81 -7.88 -3.03 -3.94
CA ASP A 81 -7.39 -3.74 -2.76
C ASP A 81 -7.48 -2.85 -1.51
N PRO A 82 -8.17 -3.27 -0.44
CA PRO A 82 -8.37 -2.44 0.74
C PRO A 82 -7.08 -2.00 1.43
N VAL A 83 -6.03 -2.83 1.42
CA VAL A 83 -4.75 -2.51 2.09
C VAL A 83 -4.04 -1.40 1.34
N LEU A 84 -4.03 -1.45 0.00
CA LEU A 84 -3.51 -0.36 -0.83
C LEU A 84 -4.30 0.93 -0.60
N LEU A 85 -5.63 0.88 -0.62
CA LEU A 85 -6.48 2.06 -0.44
C LEU A 85 -6.29 2.69 0.95
N GLN A 86 -6.21 1.88 2.02
CA GLN A 86 -5.93 2.36 3.38
C GLN A 86 -4.54 3.02 3.46
N THR A 87 -3.53 2.40 2.83
CA THR A 87 -2.17 2.96 2.78
C THR A 87 -2.16 4.33 2.09
N LEU A 88 -2.81 4.45 0.94
CA LEU A 88 -2.93 5.71 0.20
C LEU A 88 -3.71 6.78 1.00
N ALA A 89 -4.77 6.38 1.71
CA ALA A 89 -5.55 7.27 2.57
C ALA A 89 -4.70 7.82 3.73
N ALA A 90 -3.93 6.96 4.40
CA ALA A 90 -2.98 7.37 5.46
C ALA A 90 -1.91 8.35 4.95
N LEU A 91 -1.55 8.26 3.66
CA LEU A 91 -0.62 9.19 3.00
C LEU A 91 -1.28 10.48 2.47
N ASN A 92 -2.55 10.71 2.80
CA ASN A 92 -3.36 11.84 2.35
C ASN A 92 -3.48 11.92 0.82
N VAL A 93 -3.61 10.78 0.14
CA VAL A 93 -3.93 10.71 -1.29
C VAL A 93 -5.45 10.69 -1.47
N GLY A 94 -5.98 11.50 -2.39
CA GLY A 94 -7.40 11.47 -2.73
C GLY A 94 -7.76 10.29 -3.64
N PHE A 95 -9.05 10.04 -3.86
CA PHE A 95 -9.51 8.94 -4.70
C PHE A 95 -10.46 9.43 -5.80
N GLU A 96 -10.29 8.89 -7.00
CA GLU A 96 -11.22 9.00 -8.12
C GLU A 96 -12.02 7.69 -8.22
N CYS A 97 -13.34 7.81 -8.16
CA CYS A 97 -14.28 6.70 -8.26
C CYS A 97 -15.13 6.88 -9.52
N GLY A 98 -15.00 5.96 -10.48
CA GLY A 98 -15.55 6.09 -11.82
C GLY A 98 -17.01 5.63 -11.99
N SER A 99 -17.66 5.11 -10.95
CA SER A 99 -19.05 4.66 -11.03
C SER A 99 -19.71 4.64 -9.65
N LYS A 100 -21.04 4.76 -9.61
CA LYS A 100 -21.82 4.47 -8.40
C LYS A 100 -21.82 2.96 -8.17
N VAL A 101 -21.73 2.54 -6.91
CA VAL A 101 -22.05 1.17 -6.52
C VAL A 101 -23.57 1.02 -6.70
N SER A 102 -23.99 0.19 -7.65
CA SER A 102 -25.40 -0.16 -7.90
C SER A 102 -25.84 -1.29 -6.99
#